data_AF-A0A8T4MH76-F1
#
_entry.id   AF-A0A8T4MH76-F1
#
_cell.length_a   1.000
_cell.length_b   1.000
_cell.length_c   1.000
_cell.angle_alpha   90.00
_cell.angle_beta   90.00
_cell.angle_gamma   90.00
#
_symmetry.space_group_name_H-M   'P 1'
#
loop_
_entity.id
_entity.type
_entity.pdbx_description
1 polymer ?
#
loop_
_entity_poly.entity_id
_entity_poly.type
_entity_poly.pdbx_seq_one_letter_code
_entity_poly.pdbx_strand_id
1 'polypeptide(L)' 'MQSLKEISCDPVCGFMIRSHEEREVLDGAVKHVKHAHPDMKLTEKDIKTKMKTVK' A
#
# COMPACT_ATOMS: atom_id res chain seq x y z
N MET A 1 -7.37 15.37 -15.20
CA MET A 1 -6.73 14.05 -15.13
C MET A 1 -6.59 13.72 -13.65
N GLN A 2 -7.26 12.67 -13.16
CA GLN A 2 -7.21 12.29 -11.75
C GLN A 2 -6.03 11.33 -11.55
N SER A 3 -5.13 11.65 -10.63
CA SER A 3 -3.96 10.83 -10.33
C SER A 3 -4.39 9.64 -9.48
N LEU A 4 -4.06 8.41 -9.90
CA LEU A 4 -4.27 7.22 -9.09
C LEU A 4 -3.03 6.95 -8.24
N LYS A 5 -3.21 6.60 -6.99
CA LYS A 5 -2.17 6.15 -6.08
C LYS A 5 -2.22 4.64 -5.99
N GLU A 6 -1.08 3.99 -6.02
CA GLU A 6 -0.93 2.54 -6.00
C GLU A 6 0.15 2.14 -5.01
N ILE A 7 -0.12 1.11 -4.22
CA ILE A 7 0.88 0.40 -3.42
C ILE A 7 0.81 -1.08 -3.81
N SER A 8 1.95 -1.63 -4.17
CA SER A 8 2.12 -3.05 -4.49
C SER A 8 2.98 -3.71 -3.40
N CYS A 9 2.49 -4.83 -2.85
CA CYS A 9 3.25 -5.70 -1.98
C CYS A 9 4.21 -6.57 -2.80
N ASP A 10 5.04 -7.36 -2.13
CA ASP A 10 6.01 -8.25 -2.76
C ASP A 10 5.32 -9.20 -3.77
N PRO A 11 5.92 -9.52 -4.92
CA PRO A 11 5.32 -10.43 -5.91
C PRO A 11 4.96 -11.81 -5.35
N VAL A 12 5.63 -12.28 -4.27
CA VAL A 12 5.25 -13.53 -3.59
C VAL A 12 3.91 -13.39 -2.87
N CYS A 13 3.60 -12.20 -2.36
CA CYS A 13 2.32 -11.89 -1.74
C CYS A 13 1.23 -11.59 -2.80
N GLY A 14 1.59 -10.87 -3.85
CA GLY A 14 0.67 -10.51 -4.94
C GLY A 14 -0.39 -9.47 -4.58
N PHE A 15 -0.37 -8.92 -3.35
CA PHE A 15 -1.30 -7.87 -2.94
C PHE A 15 -0.99 -6.55 -3.65
N MET A 16 -2.03 -5.93 -4.20
CA MET A 16 -1.96 -4.60 -4.82
C MET A 16 -3.21 -3.82 -4.48
N ILE A 17 -3.04 -2.58 -4.05
CA ILE A 17 -4.13 -1.65 -3.77
C ILE A 17 -3.92 -0.34 -4.50
N ARG A 18 -4.99 0.21 -5.08
CA ARG A 18 -4.97 1.48 -5.78
C ARG A 18 -6.25 2.29 -5.55
N SER A 19 -6.13 3.59 -5.35
CA SER A 19 -7.24 4.54 -5.19
C SER A 19 -6.79 5.95 -5.57
N HIS A 20 -7.71 6.86 -5.83
CA HIS A 20 -7.41 8.29 -6.00
C HIS A 20 -7.05 8.96 -4.66
N GLU A 21 -7.52 8.40 -3.56
CA GLU A 21 -7.30 8.89 -2.20
C GLU A 21 -6.07 8.24 -1.56
N GLU A 22 -5.09 9.04 -1.14
CA GLU A 22 -3.87 8.53 -0.48
C GLU A 22 -4.16 7.70 0.76
N ARG A 23 -5.14 8.16 1.53
CA ARG A 23 -5.49 7.61 2.83
C ARG A 23 -6.06 6.21 2.69
N GLU A 24 -6.87 5.97 1.68
CA GLU A 24 -7.45 4.65 1.41
C GLU A 24 -6.37 3.64 1.00
N VAL A 25 -5.45 4.04 0.14
CA VAL A 25 -4.34 3.18 -0.30
C VAL A 25 -3.42 2.83 0.88
N LEU A 26 -3.07 3.82 1.71
CA LEU A 26 -2.26 3.62 2.91
C LEU A 26 -2.95 2.72 3.94
N ASP A 27 -4.21 3.03 4.29
CA ASP A 27 -4.95 2.27 5.30
C ASP A 27 -5.12 0.80 4.88
N GLY A 28 -5.46 0.56 3.61
CA GLY A 28 -5.57 -0.80 3.08
C GLY A 28 -4.24 -1.54 3.06
N ALA A 29 -3.14 -0.88 2.70
CA ALA A 29 -1.80 -1.48 2.74
C ALA A 29 -1.35 -1.79 4.18
N VAL A 30 -1.64 -0.92 5.15
CA VAL A 30 -1.33 -1.14 6.57
C VAL A 30 -2.13 -2.30 7.13
N LYS A 31 -3.44 -2.35 6.85
CA LYS A 31 -4.31 -3.45 7.25
C LYS A 31 -3.84 -4.78 6.66
N HIS A 32 -3.45 -4.77 5.39
CA HIS A 32 -2.88 -5.93 4.73
C HIS A 32 -1.62 -6.43 5.44
N VAL A 33 -0.64 -5.57 5.71
CA VAL A 33 0.60 -5.97 6.41
C VAL A 33 0.30 -6.49 7.81
N LYS A 34 -0.56 -5.81 8.59
CA LYS A 34 -0.91 -6.25 9.95
C LYS A 34 -1.59 -7.62 9.98
N HIS A 35 -2.32 -8.00 8.93
CA HIS A 35 -3.07 -9.25 8.88
C HIS A 35 -2.31 -10.38 8.18
N ALA A 36 -1.67 -10.10 7.05
CA ALA A 36 -0.97 -11.08 6.21
C ALA A 36 0.51 -11.24 6.60
N HIS A 37 1.10 -10.25 7.26
CA HIS A 37 2.51 -10.22 7.65
C HIS A 37 2.67 -9.78 9.12
N PRO A 38 2.12 -10.53 10.10
CA PRO A 38 2.08 -10.13 11.51
C PRO A 38 3.46 -9.92 12.15
N ASP A 39 4.47 -10.65 11.68
CA ASP A 39 5.87 -10.50 12.12
C ASP A 39 6.61 -9.33 11.46
N MET A 40 6.02 -8.72 10.43
CA MET A 40 6.61 -7.65 9.67
C MET A 40 6.34 -6.30 10.35
N LYS A 41 7.37 -5.77 11.02
CA LYS A 41 7.33 -4.43 11.63
C LYS A 41 7.54 -3.36 10.57
N LEU A 42 6.56 -3.14 9.69
CA LEU A 42 6.53 -1.95 8.84
C LEU A 42 5.77 -0.82 9.52
N THR A 43 6.29 0.40 9.41
CA THR A 43 5.54 1.59 9.78
C THR A 43 4.77 2.15 8.59
N GLU A 44 3.75 2.96 8.85
CA GLU A 44 3.02 3.69 7.81
C GLU A 44 3.94 4.52 6.91
N LYS A 45 5.06 5.01 7.45
CA LYS A 45 6.06 5.77 6.69
C LYS A 45 6.77 4.89 5.65
N ASP A 46 7.10 3.65 6.02
CA ASP A 46 7.72 2.67 5.10
C ASP A 46 6.76 2.23 3.99
N ILE A 47 5.46 2.16 4.31
CA ILE A 47 4.43 1.84 3.32
C ILE A 47 4.24 3.03 2.36
N LYS A 48 4.26 4.25 2.89
CA LYS A 48 4.12 5.48 2.11
C LYS A 48 5.24 5.67 1.09
N THR A 49 6.48 5.29 1.42
CA THR A 49 7.60 5.37 0.45
C THR A 49 7.45 4.40 -0.72
N LYS A 50 6.65 3.34 -0.59
CA LYS A 50 6.33 2.41 -1.67
C LYS A 50 5.18 2.86 -2.56
N MET A 51 4.50 3.96 -2.21
CA MET A 51 3.39 4.48 -2.99
C MET A 51 3.87 5.06 -4.32
N LYS A 52 3.23 4.63 -5.40
CA LYS A 52 3.43 5.15 -6.75
C LYS A 52 2.18 5.91 -7.18
N THR A 53 2.40 7.03 -7.86
CA THR A 53 1.31 7.76 -8.51
C THR A 53 1.30 7.36 -9.98
N VAL A 54 0.24 6.71 -10.42
CA VAL A 54 -0.01 6.33 -11.81
C VAL A 54 -0.98 7.34 -12.45
N LYS A 55 -0.72 7.67 -13.72
CA LYS A 55 -1.51 8.62 -14.50
C LYS A 55 -2.51 7.89 -15.40
#